data_AF-A0A4U3KV77-F1
#
_entry.id   AF-A0A4U3KV77-F1
#
_cell.length_a   1.000
_cell.length_b   1.000
_cell.length_c   1.000
_cell.angle_alpha   90.00
_cell.angle_beta   90.00
_cell.angle_gamma   90.00
#
_symmetry.space_group_name_H-M   'P 1'
#
loop_
_entity.id
_entity.type
_entity.pdbx_description
1 polymer ?
#
loop_
_entity_poly.entity_id
_entity_poly.type
_entity_poly.pdbx_seq_one_letter_code
_entity_poly.pdbx_strand_id
1 'polypeptide(L)'
;MVTGIMDAFNYIAIGISIAGSIIIIWGILITIFSLLIFEKDKIVNPKLANGSEVIRHKLGAYLLLGLDFTLAADIIHTIHNPVLKELYVLAMIVGIRSIINFFLLKELASIKSNKPDLQSG
;
A
#
# COMPACT_ATOMS: atom_id res chain seq x y z
N MET A 1 33.37 3.16 28.90
CA MET A 1 33.36 3.59 27.48
C MET A 1 32.32 2.84 26.65
N VAL A 2 32.19 1.51 26.75
CA VAL A 2 31.23 0.72 25.96
C VAL A 2 29.77 1.10 26.22
N THR A 3 29.38 1.34 27.49
CA THR A 3 27.98 1.66 27.85
C THR A 3 27.48 2.96 27.22
N GLY A 4 28.30 4.02 27.20
CA GLY A 4 27.91 5.31 26.62
C GLY A 4 27.73 5.28 25.09
N ILE A 5 28.41 4.34 24.40
CA ILE A 5 28.20 4.11 22.97
C ILE A 5 26.85 3.40 22.75
N MET A 6 26.55 2.35 23.54
CA MET A 6 25.26 1.67 23.47
C MET A 6 24.07 2.61 23.73
N ASP A 7 24.21 3.52 24.70
CA ASP A 7 23.16 4.50 25.01
C ASP A 7 22.93 5.47 23.84
N ALA A 8 24.00 5.98 23.21
CA ALA A 8 23.89 6.86 22.04
C ALA A 8 23.21 6.16 20.85
N PHE A 9 23.57 4.90 20.56
CA PHE A 9 22.92 4.10 19.53
C PHE A 9 21.43 3.89 19.82
N ASN A 10 21.07 3.65 21.08
CA ASN A 10 19.67 3.47 21.48
C ASN A 10 18.85 4.75 21.27
N TYR A 11 19.37 5.92 21.65
CA TYR A 11 18.69 7.19 21.41
C TYR A 11 18.48 7.49 19.91
N ILE A 12 19.48 7.19 19.08
CA ILE A 12 19.38 7.36 17.62
C ILE A 12 18.34 6.40 17.04
N ALA A 13 18.37 5.13 17.45
CA ALA A 13 17.40 4.12 17.00
C ALA A 13 15.97 4.52 17.34
N ILE A 14 15.71 4.98 18.58
CA ILE A 14 14.40 5.47 19.01
C ILE A 14 13.96 6.66 18.16
N GLY A 15 14.86 7.62 17.90
CA GLY A 15 14.56 8.79 17.07
C GLY A 15 14.14 8.41 15.65
N ILE A 16 14.86 7.47 15.02
CA ILE A 16 14.53 6.94 13.68
C ILE A 16 13.19 6.22 13.70
N SER A 17 12.93 5.39 14.73
CA SER A 17 11.66 4.66 14.85
C SER A 17 10.46 5.59 14.98
N ILE A 18 10.58 6.66 15.78
CA ILE A 18 9.51 7.66 15.94
C ILE A 18 9.28 8.40 14.62
N ALA A 19 10.34 8.87 13.97
CA ALA A 19 10.23 9.59 12.69
C ALA A 19 9.61 8.70 11.60
N GLY A 20 10.08 7.46 11.48
CA GLY A 20 9.53 6.48 10.53
C GLY A 20 8.05 6.19 10.79
N SER A 21 7.67 5.99 12.05
CA SER A 21 6.27 5.77 12.44
C SER A 21 5.37 6.95 12.06
N ILE A 22 5.82 8.19 12.29
CA ILE A 22 5.07 9.41 11.92
C ILE A 22 4.86 9.49 10.41
N ILE A 23 5.90 9.24 9.60
CA ILE A 23 5.82 9.28 8.14
C ILE A 23 4.81 8.25 7.62
N ILE A 24 4.86 7.03 8.15
CA ILE A 24 3.95 5.96 7.74
C ILE A 24 2.50 6.30 8.13
N ILE A 25 2.28 6.71 9.38
CA ILE A 25 0.94 7.09 9.86
C ILE A 25 0.37 8.23 9.00
N TRP A 26 1.18 9.25 8.71
CA TRP A 26 0.77 10.38 7.88
C TRP A 26 0.44 9.95 6.45
N GLY A 27 1.26 9.07 5.86
CA GLY A 27 1.03 8.52 4.52
C GLY A 27 -0.27 7.71 4.44
N ILE A 28 -0.53 6.83 5.42
CA ILE A 28 -1.80 6.09 5.51
C ILE A 28 -2.98 7.07 5.59
N LEU A 29 -2.86 8.11 6.43
CA LEU A 29 -3.93 9.07 6.63
C LEU A 29 -4.26 9.80 5.33
N ILE A 30 -3.26 10.31 4.61
CA ILE A 30 -3.45 10.95 3.29
C ILE A 30 -4.12 9.98 2.31
N THR A 31 -3.65 8.73 2.24
CA THR A 31 -4.22 7.72 1.33
C THR A 31 -5.69 7.47 1.64
N ILE A 32 -6.05 7.25 2.92
CA ILE A 32 -7.45 7.06 3.36
C ILE A 32 -8.31 8.28 2.99
N PHE A 33 -7.82 9.50 3.24
CA PHE A 33 -8.56 10.72 2.89
C PHE A 33 -8.76 10.87 1.38
N SER A 34 -7.70 10.62 0.59
CA SER A 34 -7.78 10.65 -0.88
C SER A 34 -8.81 9.67 -1.40
N LEU A 35 -8.85 8.45 -0.85
CA LEU A 35 -9.82 7.43 -1.20
C LEU A 35 -11.24 7.83 -0.84
N LEU A 36 -11.48 8.31 0.38
CA LEU A 36 -12.82 8.79 0.79
C LEU A 36 -13.34 9.91 -0.12
N ILE A 37 -12.47 10.81 -0.55
CA ILE A 37 -12.84 11.94 -1.43
C ILE A 37 -13.10 11.45 -2.86
N PHE A 38 -12.24 10.58 -3.41
CA PHE A 38 -12.43 9.99 -4.74
C PHE A 38 -13.66 9.08 -4.83
N GLU A 39 -13.98 8.35 -3.76
CA GLU A 39 -15.17 7.49 -3.69
C GLU A 39 -16.45 8.33 -3.83
N LYS A 40 -16.50 9.49 -3.17
CA LYS A 40 -17.66 10.40 -3.22
C LYS A 40 -17.92 10.93 -4.63
N ASP A 41 -16.88 11.30 -5.38
CA ASP A 41 -17.02 11.81 -6.75
C ASP A 41 -17.51 10.74 -7.74
N LYS A 42 -17.11 9.48 -7.55
CA LYS A 42 -17.52 8.36 -8.41
C LYS A 42 -18.93 7.83 -8.14
N ILE A 43 -19.47 8.02 -6.94
CA ILE A 43 -20.85 7.62 -6.60
C ILE A 43 -21.88 8.55 -7.27
N VAL A 44 -21.52 9.80 -7.55
CA VAL A 44 -22.43 10.83 -8.11
C VAL A 44 -22.71 10.64 -9.61
N ASN A 45 -21.85 9.94 -10.36
CA ASN A 45 -22.07 9.70 -11.80
C ASN A 45 -22.20 8.20 -12.15
N PRO A 46 -23.38 7.58 -11.93
CA PRO A 46 -23.64 6.18 -12.24
C PRO A 46 -24.03 5.94 -13.71
N LYS A 47 -23.74 6.86 -14.64
CA LYS A 47 -24.15 6.72 -16.03
C LYS A 47 -23.06 5.99 -16.83
N LEU A 48 -23.44 4.84 -17.37
CA LEU A 48 -22.70 3.98 -18.30
C LEU A 48 -21.64 3.06 -17.69
N ALA A 49 -22.04 1.89 -17.18
CA ALA A 49 -21.24 0.68 -17.37
C ALA A 49 -22.03 -0.59 -17.02
N ASN A 50 -22.02 -1.54 -17.96
CA ASN A 50 -22.61 -2.87 -17.87
C ASN A 50 -22.17 -3.59 -16.58
N GLY A 51 -23.15 -4.16 -15.88
CA GLY A 51 -23.12 -4.48 -14.44
C GLY A 51 -22.15 -5.53 -13.92
N SER A 52 -21.21 -6.06 -14.71
CA SER A 52 -20.20 -7.03 -14.26
C SER A 52 -18.77 -6.49 -14.25
N GLU A 53 -18.44 -5.55 -15.13
CA GLU A 53 -17.08 -5.00 -15.27
C GLU A 53 -16.77 -4.00 -14.13
N VAL A 54 -17.78 -3.22 -13.71
CA VAL A 54 -17.65 -2.23 -12.61
C VAL A 54 -17.39 -2.91 -11.27
N ILE A 55 -18.04 -4.04 -11.02
CA ILE A 55 -17.91 -4.78 -9.76
C ILE A 55 -16.48 -5.31 -9.62
N ARG A 56 -15.92 -5.93 -10.68
CA ARG A 56 -14.53 -6.41 -10.68
C ARG A 56 -13.52 -5.28 -10.55
N HIS A 57 -13.76 -4.15 -11.22
CA HIS A 57 -12.88 -3.00 -11.14
C HIS A 57 -12.87 -2.35 -9.74
N LYS A 58 -14.02 -2.30 -9.07
CA LYS A 58 -14.13 -1.88 -7.66
C LYS A 58 -13.43 -2.87 -6.74
N LEU A 59 -13.73 -4.16 -6.87
CA LEU A 59 -13.11 -5.21 -6.04
C LEU A 59 -11.58 -5.19 -6.15
N GLY A 60 -11.03 -5.04 -7.35
CA GLY A 60 -9.58 -4.90 -7.56
C GLY A 60 -8.98 -3.66 -6.90
N ALA A 61 -9.68 -2.52 -6.93
CA ALA A 61 -9.23 -1.31 -6.26
C ALA A 61 -9.22 -1.45 -4.72
N TYR A 62 -10.25 -2.06 -4.14
CA TYR A 62 -10.31 -2.31 -2.70
C TYR A 62 -9.28 -3.36 -2.23
N LEU A 63 -9.01 -4.39 -3.04
CA LEU A 63 -7.97 -5.38 -2.75
C LEU A 63 -6.58 -4.75 -2.74
N LEU A 64 -6.29 -3.87 -3.71
CA LEU A 64 -5.03 -3.14 -3.81
C LEU A 64 -4.78 -2.25 -2.59
N LEU A 65 -5.82 -1.56 -2.16
CA LEU A 65 -5.84 -0.66 -1.01
C LEU A 65 -5.62 -1.41 0.32
N GLY A 66 -6.32 -2.53 0.52
CA GLY A 66 -6.10 -3.41 1.67
C GLY A 66 -4.68 -3.97 1.71
N LEU A 67 -4.08 -4.21 0.54
CA LEU A 67 -2.71 -4.69 0.43
C LEU A 67 -1.68 -3.65 0.88
N ASP A 68 -1.85 -2.39 0.48
CA ASP A 68 -1.01 -1.27 0.93
C ASP A 68 -1.17 -1.02 2.45
N PHE A 69 -2.38 -1.17 2.98
CA PHE A 69 -2.62 -1.05 4.43
C PHE A 69 -1.91 -2.16 5.23
N THR A 70 -1.96 -3.39 4.73
CA THR A 70 -1.28 -4.53 5.37
C THR A 70 0.24 -4.35 5.34
N LEU A 71 0.79 -3.73 4.28
CA LEU A 71 2.20 -3.37 4.21
C LEU A 71 2.60 -2.34 5.26
N ALA A 72 1.78 -1.32 5.46
CA ALA A 72 2.07 -0.32 6.46
C ALA A 72 2.09 -0.92 7.88
N ALA A 73 1.17 -1.85 8.17
CA ALA A 73 1.15 -2.58 9.44
C ALA A 73 2.44 -3.42 9.66
N ASP A 74 2.90 -4.13 8.63
CA ASP A 74 4.12 -4.93 8.69
C ASP A 74 5.38 -4.07 8.92
N ILE A 75 5.45 -2.89 8.29
CA ILE A 75 6.56 -1.94 8.45
C ILE A 75 6.56 -1.37 9.87
N ILE A 76 5.41 -0.95 10.40
CA ILE A 76 5.28 -0.43 11.77
C ILE A 76 5.73 -1.50 12.79
N HIS A 77 5.32 -2.76 12.59
CA HIS A 77 5.71 -3.87 13.47
C HIS A 77 7.23 -4.07 13.52
N THR A 78 7.90 -4.00 12.36
CA THR A 78 9.35 -4.16 12.26
C THR A 78 10.12 -2.98 12.85
N ILE A 79 9.62 -1.75 12.70
CA ILE A 79 10.24 -0.57 13.32
C ILE A 79 10.25 -0.65 14.85
N HIS A 80 9.26 -1.33 15.43
CA HIS A 80 9.15 -1.48 16.88
C HIS A 80 10.09 -2.57 17.45
N ASN A 81 10.48 -3.56 16.65
CA ASN A 81 11.41 -4.62 17.04
C ASN A 81 12.45 -4.86 15.94
N PRO A 82 13.58 -4.11 15.94
CA PRO A 82 14.61 -4.28 14.93
C PRO A 82 15.50 -5.49 15.24
N VAL A 83 14.99 -6.71 15.06
CA VAL A 83 15.78 -7.94 15.11
C VAL A 83 16.19 -8.34 13.69
N LEU A 84 17.47 -8.59 13.43
CA LEU A 84 17.97 -8.96 12.09
C LEU A 84 17.22 -10.15 11.44
N LYS A 85 16.79 -11.10 12.28
CA LYS A 85 15.95 -12.23 11.86
C LYS A 85 14.57 -11.79 11.37
N GLU A 86 13.98 -10.79 12.01
CA GLU A 86 12.66 -10.24 11.66
C GLU A 86 12.74 -9.41 10.37
N LEU A 87 13.86 -8.72 10.15
CA LEU A 87 14.09 -7.97 8.92
C LEU A 87 14.05 -8.85 7.65
N TYR A 88 14.62 -10.07 7.72
CA TYR A 88 14.57 -11.02 6.60
C TYR A 88 13.15 -11.53 6.31
N VAL A 89 12.38 -11.81 7.36
CA VAL A 89 10.98 -12.23 7.22
C VAL A 89 10.15 -11.10 6.60
N LEU A 90 10.37 -9.86 7.04
CA LEU A 90 9.72 -8.70 6.44
C LEU A 90 10.05 -8.58 4.95
N ALA A 91 11.34 -8.66 4.57
CA ALA A 91 11.76 -8.58 3.18
C ALA A 91 11.08 -9.65 2.30
N MET A 92 10.90 -10.86 2.83
CA MET A 92 10.18 -11.93 2.15
C MET A 92 8.69 -11.62 1.98
N ILE A 93 8.01 -11.13 3.02
CA ILE A 93 6.59 -10.76 2.97
C ILE A 93 6.37 -9.64 1.95
N VAL A 94 7.20 -8.61 1.97
CA VAL A 94 7.15 -7.49 1.01
C VAL A 94 7.40 -7.97 -0.42
N GLY A 95 8.36 -8.88 -0.61
CA GLY A 95 8.65 -9.49 -1.91
C GLY A 95 7.47 -10.28 -2.48
N ILE A 96 6.87 -11.18 -1.68
CA ILE A 96 5.68 -11.95 -2.08
C ILE A 96 4.53 -11.02 -2.42
N ARG A 97 4.28 -10.01 -1.58
CA ARG A 97 3.26 -8.97 -1.82
C ARG A 97 3.47 -8.27 -3.15
N SER A 98 4.70 -7.85 -3.45
CA SER A 98 5.03 -7.15 -4.70
C SER A 98 4.74 -8.00 -5.94
N ILE A 99 5.09 -9.30 -5.90
CA ILE A 99 4.85 -10.24 -7.00
C ILE A 99 3.35 -10.45 -7.24
N ILE A 100 2.57 -10.72 -6.18
CA ILE A 100 1.11 -10.92 -6.29
C ILE A 100 0.45 -9.66 -6.83
N ASN A 101 0.84 -8.50 -6.29
CA ASN A 101 0.29 -7.22 -6.72
C ASN A 101 0.58 -6.92 -8.19
N PHE A 102 1.82 -7.17 -8.62
CA PHE A 102 2.23 -6.99 -10.01
C PHE A 102 1.42 -7.87 -10.97
N PHE A 103 1.17 -9.14 -10.61
CA PHE A 103 0.34 -10.02 -11.42
C PHE A 103 -1.11 -9.54 -11.54
N LEU A 104 -1.72 -9.13 -10.42
CA LEU A 104 -3.08 -8.59 -10.42
C LEU A 104 -3.20 -7.32 -11.25
N LEU A 105 -2.28 -6.36 -11.09
CA LEU A 105 -2.27 -5.13 -11.88
C LEU A 105 -2.06 -5.42 -13.37
N LYS A 106 -1.17 -6.36 -13.70
CA LYS A 106 -0.90 -6.77 -15.08
C LYS A 106 -2.12 -7.42 -15.73
N GLU A 107 -2.85 -8.27 -15.02
CA GLU A 107 -4.06 -8.92 -15.51
C GLU A 107 -5.19 -7.89 -15.73
N LEU A 108 -5.38 -6.96 -14.78
CA LEU A 108 -6.33 -5.87 -14.93
C LEU A 108 -5.99 -4.94 -16.11
N ALA A 109 -4.71 -4.64 -16.33
CA ALA A 109 -4.25 -3.85 -17.47
C ALA A 109 -4.47 -4.56 -18.81
N SER A 110 -4.24 -5.88 -18.85
CA SER A 110 -4.50 -6.72 -20.02
C SER A 110 -5.98 -6.72 -20.42
N ILE A 111 -6.90 -6.79 -19.45
CA ILE A 111 -8.34 -6.74 -19.71
C ILE A 111 -8.76 -5.36 -20.25
N LYS A 112 -8.16 -4.27 -19.74
CA LYS A 112 -8.46 -2.91 -20.20
C LYS A 112 -7.96 -2.60 -21.61
N SER A 113 -6.88 -3.25 -22.04
CA SER A 113 -6.30 -3.07 -23.38
C SER A 113 -7.05 -3.83 -24.49
N ASN A 114 -7.99 -4.72 -24.16
CA ASN A 114 -8.74 -5.51 -25.14
C ASN A 114 -10.10 -4.87 -25.53
N LYS A 115 -10.21 -3.55 -25.44
CA LYS A 115 -11.25 -2.78 -26.13
C LYS A 115 -10.61 -2.15 -27.38
N PRO A 116 -10.86 -2.70 -28.58
CA PRO A 116 -10.53 -2.03 -29.83
C PRO A 116 -11.38 -0.75 -29.94
N ASP A 117 -10.72 0.36 -30.22
CA ASP A 117 -11.20 1.52 -30.99
C ASP A 117 -12.71 1.83 -31.04
N LEU A 118 -13.13 2.84 -30.27
CA LEU A 118 -14.19 3.81 -30.60
C LEU A 118 -13.87 5.07 -29.76
N GLN A 119 -13.35 6.19 -30.26
CA GLN A 119 -13.69 6.92 -31.46
C GLN A 119 -12.53 7.84 -31.89
N SER A 120 -12.13 7.70 -33.15
CA SER A 120 -11.76 8.83 -34.00
C SER A 120 -12.97 9.76 -34.13
N GLY A 121 -12.76 11.08 -33.98
CA GLY A 121 -13.78 12.12 -34.16
C GLY A 121 -13.30 13.45 -33.64
#